data_AF-A0A3N5VJ98-F1
#
_entry.id   AF-A0A3N5VJ98-F1
#
_cell.length_a   1.000
_cell.length_b   1.000
_cell.length_c   1.000
_cell.angle_alpha   90.00
_cell.angle_beta   90.00
_cell.angle_gamma   90.00
#
_symmetry.space_group_name_H-M   'P 1'
#
loop_
_entity.id
_entity.type
_entity.pdbx_description
1 polymer ?
#
loop_
_entity_poly.entity_id
_entity_poly.type
_entity_poly.pdbx_seq_one_letter_code
_entity_poly.pdbx_strand_id
1 'polypeptide(L)'
;ERVSRLRAADAILLDELSRAGFLGKRSSPGSSSNRSPSSSIASPLGTAGKTGRQDTVSQAFVVLLPVRSVGVMGDQRTYQEAAAIRAVTTEDFMTADWAHLPYDLLARVSNRIVNEVDGINRVVYDITSKPPATIEWE
;
A
#
# COMPACT_ATOMS: atom_id res chain seq x y z
N GLU A 1 -20.94 -1.48 11.50
CA GLU A 1 -20.94 -1.62 10.03
C GLU A 1 -19.72 -0.94 9.39
N ARG A 2 -19.59 0.39 9.40
CA ARG A 2 -18.42 1.12 8.84
C ARG A 2 -17.06 0.60 9.33
N VAL A 3 -16.93 0.31 10.63
CA VAL A 3 -15.69 -0.26 11.19
C VAL A 3 -15.36 -1.63 10.59
N SER A 4 -16.36 -2.48 10.36
CA SER A 4 -16.16 -3.79 9.75
C SER A 4 -15.72 -3.67 8.29
N ARG A 5 -16.32 -2.73 7.55
CA ARG A 5 -15.96 -2.37 6.17
C ARG A 5 -14.51 -1.87 6.08
N LEU A 6 -14.15 -0.95 6.96
CA LEU A 6 -12.78 -0.43 7.07
C LEU A 6 -11.77 -1.56 7.33
N ARG A 7 -12.04 -2.42 8.33
CA ARG A 7 -11.18 -3.57 8.65
C ARG A 7 -11.03 -4.55 7.50
N ALA A 8 -12.09 -4.79 6.73
CA ALA A 8 -12.03 -5.66 5.56
C ALA A 8 -11.15 -5.06 4.44
N ALA A 9 -11.30 -3.77 4.17
CA ALA A 9 -10.46 -3.07 3.19
C ALA A 9 -8.97 -3.03 3.62
N ASP A 10 -8.69 -2.79 4.91
CA ASP A 10 -7.35 -2.87 5.49
C ASP A 10 -6.73 -4.25 5.31
N ALA A 11 -7.49 -5.31 5.61
CA ALA A 11 -7.01 -6.67 5.49
C ALA A 11 -6.60 -7.01 4.05
N ILE A 12 -7.38 -6.55 3.05
CA ILE A 12 -7.05 -6.71 1.64
C ILE A 12 -5.76 -5.98 1.27
N LEU A 13 -5.62 -4.71 1.68
CA LEU A 13 -4.41 -3.92 1.42
C LEU A 13 -3.17 -4.60 2.00
N LEU A 14 -3.23 -5.01 3.27
CA LEU A 14 -2.10 -5.63 3.96
C LEU A 14 -1.73 -7.01 3.40
N ASP A 15 -2.72 -7.82 2.99
CA ASP A 15 -2.49 -9.10 2.33
C ASP A 15 -1.74 -8.91 0.99
N GLU A 16 -2.20 -7.99 0.13
CA GLU A 16 -1.55 -7.72 -1.15
C GLU A 16 -0.14 -7.12 -1.00
N LEU A 17 0.05 -6.20 -0.05
CA LEU A 17 1.38 -5.65 0.26
C LEU A 17 2.34 -6.74 0.79
N SER A 18 1.84 -7.64 1.63
CA SER A 18 2.59 -8.78 2.15
C SER A 18 3.03 -9.72 1.03
N ARG A 19 2.09 -10.13 0.16
CA ARG A 19 2.35 -11.01 -0.99
C ARG A 19 3.34 -10.40 -1.97
N ALA A 20 3.28 -9.08 -2.16
CA ALA A 20 4.19 -8.34 -3.02
C ALA A 20 5.54 -8.01 -2.37
N GLY A 21 5.76 -8.37 -1.10
CA GLY A 21 7.04 -8.18 -0.41
C GLY A 21 7.30 -6.76 0.09
N PHE A 22 6.28 -5.90 0.15
CA PHE A 22 6.42 -4.50 0.59
C PHE A 22 6.39 -4.34 2.12
N LEU A 23 5.88 -5.34 2.84
CA LEU A 23 5.92 -5.33 4.31
C LEU A 23 7.23 -5.96 4.79
N GLY A 24 7.89 -5.30 5.74
CA GLY A 24 9.13 -5.82 6.32
C GLY A 24 8.94 -7.24 6.85
N LYS A 25 9.93 -8.11 6.64
CA LYS A 25 9.94 -9.43 7.30
C LYS A 25 9.82 -9.16 8.80
N ARG A 26 8.74 -9.65 9.43
CA ARG A 26 8.71 -9.70 10.90
C ARG A 26 9.93 -10.51 11.31
N SER A 27 10.94 -9.85 11.86
CA SER A 27 12.06 -10.54 12.46
C SER A 27 11.49 -11.30 13.66
N SER A 28 11.32 -12.61 13.52
CA SER A 28 11.23 -13.48 14.68
C SER A 28 12.45 -13.21 15.56
N PRO A 29 12.30 -12.93 16.86
CA PRO A 29 13.44 -12.76 17.74
C PRO A 29 14.11 -14.12 17.91
N GLY A 30 15.14 -14.39 17.10
CA GLY A 30 15.92 -15.63 17.17
C GLY A 30 16.35 -16.17 15.81
N SER A 31 17.40 -15.58 15.23
CA SER A 31 18.47 -16.32 14.53
C SER A 31 19.48 -15.33 13.96
N SER A 32 20.52 -15.05 14.73
CA SER A 32 21.77 -14.53 14.19
C SER A 32 22.40 -15.64 13.36
N SER A 33 22.40 -15.50 12.03
CA SER A 33 23.31 -16.26 11.18
C SER A 33 24.13 -15.30 10.33
N ASN A 34 25.40 -15.29 10.66
CA ASN A 34 26.50 -14.57 10.05
C ASN A 34 26.68 -15.07 8.60
N ARG A 35 26.61 -14.20 7.59
CA ARG A 35 27.08 -14.53 6.23
C ARG A 35 27.91 -13.40 5.65
N SER A 36 29.18 -13.71 5.45
CA SER A 36 30.20 -12.94 4.72
C SER A 36 29.81 -12.74 3.24
N PRO A 37 30.32 -11.70 2.57
CA PRO A 37 29.99 -11.41 1.18
C PRO A 37 30.87 -12.23 0.22
N SER A 38 30.26 -12.91 -0.73
CA SER A 38 30.94 -13.50 -1.89
C SER A 38 30.65 -12.66 -3.13
N SER A 39 31.73 -12.26 -3.80
CA SER A 39 31.80 -11.46 -5.00
C SER A 39 31.19 -12.17 -6.23
N SER A 40 30.49 -11.41 -7.08
CA SER A 40 30.26 -11.80 -8.47
C SER A 40 30.25 -10.57 -9.40
N ILE A 41 31.39 -10.42 -10.06
CA ILE A 41 31.64 -10.08 -11.47
C ILE A 41 30.56 -9.23 -12.18
N ALA A 42 30.96 -8.01 -12.53
CA ALA A 42 30.24 -7.10 -13.42
C ALA A 42 30.29 -7.56 -14.89
N SER A 43 29.24 -7.24 -15.64
CA SER A 43 29.27 -7.07 -17.09
C SER A 43 28.42 -5.86 -17.48
N PRO A 44 28.81 -5.06 -18.51
CA PRO A 44 28.38 -3.68 -18.61
C PRO A 44 27.28 -3.46 -19.65
N LEU A 45 26.71 -2.25 -19.58
CA LEU A 45 25.96 -1.50 -20.58
C LEU A 45 24.42 -1.49 -20.43
N GLY A 46 23.94 -0.44 -19.75
CA GLY A 46 22.53 -0.07 -19.64
C GLY A 46 22.33 0.91 -18.48
N THR A 47 22.38 2.20 -18.80
CA THR A 47 22.01 3.41 -18.03
C THR A 47 21.60 3.23 -16.56
N ALA A 48 22.36 3.89 -15.67
CA ALA A 48 22.17 3.94 -14.23
C ALA A 48 20.74 4.31 -13.79
N GLY A 49 19.99 3.31 -13.33
CA GLY A 49 18.95 3.46 -12.32
C GLY A 49 19.39 2.65 -11.11
N LYS A 50 19.40 3.25 -9.91
CA LYS A 50 19.66 2.57 -8.64
C LYS A 50 19.03 1.16 -8.69
N THR A 51 19.83 0.12 -8.46
CA THR A 51 19.33 -1.25 -8.27
C THR A 51 18.33 -1.21 -7.12
N GLY A 52 17.06 -1.03 -7.48
CA GLY A 52 16.03 -0.48 -6.61
C GLY A 52 15.68 -1.48 -5.53
N ARG A 53 16.22 -1.27 -4.34
CA ARG A 53 15.61 -1.80 -3.14
C ARG A 53 14.17 -1.30 -3.16
N GLN A 54 13.20 -2.21 -3.26
CA GLN A 54 11.81 -1.83 -3.02
C GLN A 54 11.80 -1.24 -1.61
N ASP A 55 11.51 0.06 -1.50
CA ASP A 55 11.45 0.71 -0.21
C ASP A 55 10.33 0.05 0.58
N THR A 56 10.70 -0.58 1.69
CA THR A 56 9.77 -1.24 2.58
C THR A 56 8.74 -0.20 3.05
N VAL A 57 7.47 -0.51 2.92
CA VAL A 57 6.40 0.34 3.42
C VAL A 57 6.48 0.37 4.95
N SER A 58 6.68 1.58 5.51
CA SER A 58 6.78 1.78 6.96
C SER A 58 5.40 1.66 7.62
N GLN A 59 4.37 2.22 6.97
CA GLN A 59 2.99 2.15 7.43
C GLN A 59 2.03 2.17 6.24
N ALA A 60 0.98 1.35 6.29
CA ALA A 60 -0.11 1.37 5.33
C ALA A 60 -1.45 1.01 5.97
N PHE A 61 -2.50 1.69 5.53
CA PHE A 61 -3.88 1.53 5.99
C PHE A 61 -4.84 2.17 4.98
N VAL A 62 -6.12 1.89 5.13
CA VAL A 62 -7.23 2.46 4.38
C VAL A 62 -7.91 3.51 5.25
N VAL A 63 -8.42 4.57 4.62
CA VAL A 63 -9.29 5.58 5.22
C VAL A 63 -10.63 5.52 4.50
N LEU A 64 -11.72 5.38 5.25
CA LEU A 64 -13.06 5.37 4.68
C LEU A 64 -13.67 6.78 4.70
N LEU A 65 -13.79 7.40 3.53
CA LEU A 65 -14.24 8.78 3.45
C LEU A 65 -15.75 8.89 3.74
N PRO A 66 -16.22 9.98 4.39
CA PRO A 66 -17.64 10.24 4.61
C PRO A 66 -18.32 10.81 3.35
N VAL A 67 -17.91 10.38 2.16
CA VAL A 67 -18.48 10.80 0.87
C VAL A 67 -18.88 9.57 0.06
N ARG A 68 -19.96 9.71 -0.71
CA ARG A 68 -20.44 8.67 -1.61
C ARG A 68 -20.08 8.97 -3.05
N SER A 69 -19.85 7.91 -3.81
CA SER A 69 -19.50 7.97 -5.22
C SER A 69 -20.46 7.13 -6.05
N VAL A 70 -20.68 7.53 -7.30
CA VAL A 70 -21.44 6.74 -8.26
C VAL A 70 -20.54 5.65 -8.84
N GLY A 71 -21.10 4.45 -8.96
CA GLY A 71 -20.50 3.31 -9.65
C GLY A 71 -21.54 2.50 -10.42
N VAL A 72 -21.05 1.51 -11.17
CA VAL A 72 -21.87 0.48 -11.82
C VAL A 72 -21.31 -0.86 -11.37
N MET A 73 -22.14 -1.70 -10.77
CA MET A 73 -21.78 -3.03 -10.30
C MET A 73 -22.84 -4.01 -10.79
N GLY A 74 -22.42 -5.00 -11.59
CA GLY A 74 -23.36 -5.74 -12.44
C GLY A 74 -24.08 -4.78 -13.39
N ASP A 75 -25.41 -4.89 -13.45
CA ASP A 75 -26.26 -4.02 -14.30
C ASP A 75 -26.94 -2.89 -13.52
N GLN A 76 -26.51 -2.63 -12.28
CA GLN A 76 -27.15 -1.66 -11.38
C GLN A 76 -26.22 -0.50 -11.05
N ARG A 77 -26.82 0.69 -10.96
CA ARG A 77 -26.14 1.90 -10.47
C ARG A 77 -25.98 1.82 -8.96
N THR A 78 -24.77 2.02 -8.45
CA THR A 78 -24.48 2.01 -7.02
C THR A 78 -24.09 3.39 -6.51
N TYR A 79 -24.41 3.65 -5.24
CA TYR A 79 -24.04 4.84 -4.48
C TYR A 79 -23.42 4.41 -3.16
N GLN A 80 -22.11 4.17 -3.18
CA GLN A 80 -21.36 3.61 -2.06
C GLN A 80 -20.20 4.54 -1.67
N GLU A 81 -19.53 4.22 -0.56
CA GLU A 81 -18.47 5.06 -0.01
C GLU A 81 -17.20 4.98 -0.86
N ALA A 82 -16.37 6.02 -0.78
CA ALA A 82 -15.01 6.01 -1.30
C ALA A 82 -14.02 5.63 -0.20
N ALA A 83 -12.97 4.89 -0.56
CA ALA A 83 -11.86 4.55 0.32
C ALA A 83 -10.55 5.12 -0.22
N ALA A 84 -9.71 5.68 0.64
CA ALA A 84 -8.35 6.10 0.31
C ALA A 84 -7.35 5.09 0.87
N ILE A 85 -6.44 4.62 0.03
CA ILE A 85 -5.25 3.88 0.47
C ILE A 85 -4.22 4.92 0.90
N ARG A 86 -3.65 4.73 2.09
CA ARG A 86 -2.47 5.46 2.58
C ARG A 86 -1.35 4.46 2.77
N ALA A 87 -0.21 4.71 2.14
CA ALA A 87 1.00 3.93 2.33
C ALA A 87 2.19 4.87 2.25
N VAL A 88 3.08 4.83 3.25
CA VAL A 88 4.21 5.76 3.37
C VAL A 88 5.52 5.02 3.65
N THR A 89 6.61 5.62 3.21
CA THR A 89 7.99 5.27 3.56
C THR A 89 8.58 6.40 4.40
N THR A 90 9.31 6.04 5.45
CA THR A 90 9.94 7.03 6.35
C THR A 90 11.14 6.43 7.05
N GLU A 91 12.16 7.25 7.27
CA GLU A 91 13.37 6.90 8.05
C GLU A 91 13.29 7.40 9.50
N ASP A 92 12.55 8.48 9.77
CA ASP A 92 12.59 9.21 11.04
C ASP A 92 11.22 9.67 11.60
N PHE A 93 10.12 9.31 10.93
CA PHE A 93 8.75 9.75 11.20
C PHE A 93 8.53 11.27 11.21
N MET A 94 9.55 12.10 11.01
CA MET A 94 9.47 13.56 10.90
C MET A 94 9.13 13.94 9.47
N THR A 95 9.68 13.20 8.50
CA THR A 95 9.33 13.27 7.09
C THR A 95 8.86 11.90 6.60
N ALA A 96 7.92 11.89 5.65
CA ALA A 96 7.49 10.64 5.02
C ALA A 96 7.11 10.91 3.58
N ASP A 97 7.55 10.04 2.67
CA ASP A 97 7.06 10.05 1.31
C ASP A 97 5.91 9.06 1.17
N TRP A 98 5.02 9.29 0.21
CA TRP A 98 4.05 8.26 -0.14
C TRP A 98 4.79 7.11 -0.83
N ALA A 99 4.37 5.87 -0.61
CA ALA A 99 5.04 4.71 -1.15
C ALA A 99 4.79 4.57 -2.66
N HIS A 100 5.84 4.48 -3.47
CA HIS A 100 5.70 4.28 -4.91
C HIS A 100 5.33 2.82 -5.24
N LEU A 101 4.08 2.44 -4.94
CA LEU A 101 3.55 1.10 -5.17
C LEU A 101 3.36 0.85 -6.67
N PRO A 102 3.69 -0.36 -7.19
CA PRO A 102 3.44 -0.70 -8.58
C PRO A 102 1.96 -0.55 -8.96
N TYR A 103 1.68 0.00 -10.14
CA TYR A 103 0.30 0.21 -10.58
C TYR A 103 -0.52 -1.09 -10.65
N ASP A 104 0.09 -2.21 -11.02
CA ASP A 104 -0.58 -3.51 -11.03
C ASP A 104 -0.97 -3.98 -9.61
N LEU A 105 -0.18 -3.63 -8.60
CA LEU A 105 -0.51 -3.91 -7.20
C LEU A 105 -1.70 -3.06 -6.75
N LEU A 106 -1.67 -1.74 -7.06
CA LEU A 106 -2.78 -0.84 -6.77
C LEU A 106 -4.08 -1.27 -7.47
N ALA A 107 -3.98 -1.71 -8.73
CA ALA A 107 -5.12 -2.23 -9.49
C ALA A 107 -5.71 -3.48 -8.84
N ARG A 108 -4.88 -4.43 -8.39
CA ARG A 108 -5.35 -5.62 -7.65
C ARG A 108 -6.03 -5.24 -6.34
N VAL A 109 -5.41 -4.40 -5.52
CA VAL A 109 -5.99 -3.95 -4.24
C VAL A 109 -7.34 -3.27 -4.49
N SER A 110 -7.40 -2.33 -5.44
CA SER A 110 -8.64 -1.62 -5.79
C SER A 110 -9.75 -2.58 -6.22
N ASN A 111 -9.44 -3.50 -7.14
CA ASN A 111 -10.40 -4.50 -7.63
C ASN A 111 -10.90 -5.40 -6.49
N ARG A 112 -10.01 -5.85 -5.61
CA ARG A 112 -10.40 -6.68 -4.46
C ARG A 112 -11.28 -5.92 -3.49
N ILE A 113 -10.91 -4.69 -3.12
CA ILE A 113 -11.74 -3.86 -2.21
C ILE A 113 -13.14 -3.65 -2.79
N VAL A 114 -13.26 -3.24 -4.06
CA VAL A 114 -14.56 -2.95 -4.68
C VAL A 114 -15.45 -4.20 -4.80
N ASN A 115 -14.86 -5.38 -5.06
CA ASN A 115 -15.64 -6.60 -5.27
C ASN A 115 -15.88 -7.42 -4.00
N GLU A 116 -14.99 -7.34 -3.01
CA GLU A 116 -15.06 -8.15 -1.78
C GLU A 116 -15.66 -7.38 -0.59
N VAL A 117 -15.64 -6.04 -0.62
CA VAL A 117 -16.08 -5.21 0.51
C VAL A 117 -17.37 -4.46 0.18
N ASP A 118 -18.49 -4.97 0.68
CA ASP A 118 -19.78 -4.31 0.50
C ASP A 118 -19.79 -2.88 1.07
N GLY A 119 -20.33 -1.94 0.30
CA GLY A 119 -20.43 -0.53 0.62
C GLY A 119 -19.23 0.33 0.18
N ILE A 120 -18.27 -0.21 -0.58
CA ILE A 120 -17.21 0.57 -1.24
C ILE A 120 -17.27 0.35 -2.76
N ASN A 121 -17.38 1.43 -3.53
CA ASN A 121 -17.34 1.36 -5.01
C ASN A 121 -16.24 2.22 -5.65
N ARG A 122 -15.38 2.82 -4.83
CA ARG A 122 -14.29 3.66 -5.31
C ARG A 122 -13.11 3.59 -4.36
N VAL A 123 -11.94 3.44 -4.95
CA VAL A 123 -10.66 3.46 -4.25
C VAL A 123 -9.77 4.54 -4.86
N VAL A 124 -9.14 5.34 -4.01
CA VAL A 124 -8.13 6.34 -4.38
C VAL A 124 -6.82 6.07 -3.64
N TYR A 125 -5.72 6.66 -4.09
CA TYR A 125 -4.43 6.55 -3.43
C TYR A 125 -3.91 7.92 -3.01
N ASP A 126 -3.52 8.07 -1.74
CA ASP A 126 -2.99 9.32 -1.21
C ASP A 126 -1.49 9.47 -1.54
N ILE A 127 -1.23 10.36 -2.50
CA ILE A 127 0.10 10.70 -3.02
C ILE A 127 0.68 11.98 -2.40
N THR A 128 0.25 12.33 -1.18
CA THR A 128 0.70 13.55 -0.49
C THR A 128 1.80 13.22 0.53
N SER A 129 3.00 13.78 0.35
CA SER A 129 4.12 13.59 1.29
C SER A 129 3.92 14.39 2.59
N LYS A 130 4.61 13.98 3.65
CA LYS A 130 4.75 14.70 4.92
C LYS A 130 6.13 15.37 4.95
N PRO A 131 6.21 16.71 5.08
CA PRO A 131 5.14 17.72 4.94
C PRO A 131 4.66 17.91 3.48
N PRO A 132 3.48 18.51 3.21
CA PRO A 132 2.62 19.28 4.12
C PRO A 132 1.58 18.45 4.89
N ALA A 133 1.34 17.20 4.51
CA ALA A 133 0.34 16.35 5.16
C ALA A 133 0.88 15.69 6.45
N THR A 134 0.00 15.01 7.17
CA THR A 134 0.32 14.03 8.21
C THR A 134 0.29 12.61 7.63
N ILE A 135 0.75 11.61 8.41
CA ILE A 135 0.61 10.20 8.01
C ILE A 135 -0.86 9.81 8.14
N GLU A 136 -1.44 10.01 9.33
CA GLU A 136 -2.86 9.85 9.61
C GLU A 136 -3.70 10.97 9.00
N TRP A 137 -5.00 10.73 8.85
CA TRP A 137 -5.97 11.70 8.32
C TRP A 137 -6.77 12.44 9.41
N GLU A 138 -6.81 11.94 10.65
CA GLU A 138 -7.46 12.56 11.82
C GLU A 138 -6.75 12.18 13.13
#